data_AF-A0A497KMG9-F1
#
_entry.id   AF-A0A497KMG9-F1
#
_cell.length_a   1.000
_cell.length_b   1.000
_cell.length_c   1.000
_cell.angle_alpha   90.00
_cell.angle_beta   90.00
_cell.angle_gamma   90.00
#
_symmetry.space_group_name_H-M   'P 1'
#
loop_
_entity.id
_entity.type
_entity.pdbx_description
1 polymer ?
#
loop_
_entity_poly.entity_id
_entity_poly.type
_entity_poly.pdbx_seq_one_letter_code
_entity_poly.pdbx_strand_id
1 'polypeptide(L)'
;MVKNFSSRGGNLLFLVAGKINAVPDVLWGQLYKSKRAVENLLKQFDFKVLRSSCWSNEKDLSILIFELEKVFLENVKKHYGPPVGSKEEEKFLDKYVNSEVTIAGPYIEGERWIVHVKRRYTDARSLLEDRLKIDGGRSFGVADKVAKAFKSSFKIYLDDEVLKIYRENRDFASFLTKFISGRPLWLE
;
A
#
# COMPACT_ATOMS: atom_id res chain seq x y z
N MET A 1 12.53 17.39 13.04
CA MET A 1 11.66 16.30 12.53
C MET A 1 11.11 16.56 11.14
N VAL A 2 10.61 17.77 10.81
CA VAL A 2 10.30 18.15 9.42
C VAL A 2 11.50 17.93 8.49
N LYS A 3 12.72 18.22 8.96
CA LYS A 3 13.98 17.90 8.24
C LYS A 3 14.22 16.39 7.95
N ASN A 4 13.61 15.46 8.70
CA ASN A 4 13.86 14.01 8.52
C ASN A 4 13.01 13.39 7.40
N PHE A 5 11.78 13.87 7.16
CA PHE A 5 10.94 13.38 6.06
C PHE A 5 11.58 13.69 4.70
N SER A 6 12.06 14.92 4.53
CA SER A 6 12.67 15.39 3.28
C SER A 6 14.03 14.75 3.00
N SER A 7 14.84 14.50 4.04
CA SER A 7 16.21 13.94 3.89
C SER A 7 16.26 12.46 3.50
N ARG A 8 15.17 11.70 3.72
CA ARG A 8 15.09 10.25 3.42
C ARG A 8 14.39 9.96 2.08
N GLY A 9 14.01 10.99 1.32
CA GLY A 9 13.22 10.84 0.11
C GLY A 9 11.84 10.24 0.40
N GLY A 10 11.16 10.76 1.43
CA GLY A 10 9.93 10.23 2.05
C GLY A 10 8.97 9.56 1.06
N ASN A 11 8.58 8.33 1.41
CA ASN A 11 7.57 7.53 0.71
C ASN A 11 6.63 6.90 1.77
N LEU A 12 6.23 7.71 2.75
CA LEU A 12 5.37 7.29 3.85
C LEU A 12 3.91 7.52 3.50
N LEU A 13 3.12 6.45 3.60
CA LEU A 13 1.68 6.47 3.40
C LEU A 13 0.98 6.16 4.72
N PHE A 14 0.02 7.02 5.07
CA PHE A 14 -0.80 6.91 6.27
C PHE A 14 -2.25 6.73 5.87
N LEU A 15 -2.85 5.60 6.23
CA LEU A 15 -4.28 5.36 6.08
C LEU A 15 -4.97 5.55 7.43
N VAL A 16 -5.72 6.64 7.54
CA VAL A 16 -6.35 7.10 8.78
C VAL A 16 -7.82 6.72 8.80
N ALA A 17 -8.23 5.97 9.81
CA ALA A 17 -9.60 5.64 10.13
C ALA A 17 -10.06 6.41 11.38
N GLY A 18 -11.35 6.73 11.43
CA GLY A 18 -11.99 7.22 12.64
C GLY A 18 -12.20 6.12 13.69
N LYS A 19 -13.20 6.34 14.56
CA LYS A 19 -13.54 5.42 15.65
C LYS A 19 -13.88 4.02 15.14
N ILE A 20 -13.24 3.02 15.74
CA ILE A 20 -13.51 1.61 15.55
C ILE A 20 -14.11 1.05 16.84
N ASN A 21 -15.38 0.67 16.81
CA ASN A 21 -16.09 0.17 18.00
C ASN A 21 -15.64 -1.26 18.36
N ALA A 22 -14.57 -1.37 19.13
CA ALA A 22 -14.00 -2.61 19.66
C ALA A 22 -13.33 -2.36 21.02
N VAL A 23 -13.25 -3.40 21.85
CA VAL A 23 -12.36 -3.41 23.02
C VAL A 23 -10.89 -3.47 22.55
N PRO A 24 -9.91 -2.98 23.35
CA PRO A 24 -8.51 -2.87 22.93
C PRO A 24 -7.92 -4.13 22.29
N ASP A 25 -8.09 -5.30 22.92
CA ASP A 25 -7.55 -6.57 22.39
C ASP A 25 -8.10 -6.92 21.01
N VAL A 26 -9.40 -6.69 20.81
CA VAL A 26 -10.06 -6.92 19.52
C VAL A 26 -9.64 -5.86 18.51
N LEU A 27 -9.49 -4.60 18.93
CA LEU A 27 -9.05 -3.50 18.08
C LEU A 27 -7.68 -3.81 17.46
N TRP A 28 -6.69 -4.16 18.27
CA TRP A 28 -5.35 -4.46 17.79
C TRP A 28 -5.35 -5.65 16.82
N GLY A 29 -6.10 -6.72 17.11
CA GLY A 29 -6.27 -7.85 16.18
C GLY A 29 -6.85 -7.42 14.82
N GLN A 30 -7.84 -6.51 14.83
CA GLN A 30 -8.43 -5.96 13.61
C GLN A 30 -7.44 -5.08 12.83
N LEU A 31 -6.66 -4.24 13.52
CA LEU A 31 -5.65 -3.38 12.90
C LEU A 31 -4.51 -4.18 12.29
N TYR A 32 -3.97 -5.19 12.99
CA TYR A 32 -2.92 -6.04 12.44
C TYR A 32 -3.36 -6.81 11.21
N LYS A 33 -4.57 -7.39 11.24
CA LYS A 33 -5.14 -8.09 10.09
C LYS A 33 -5.33 -7.13 8.91
N SER A 34 -5.88 -5.95 9.15
CA SER A 34 -6.12 -4.94 8.12
C SER A 34 -4.83 -4.37 7.54
N LYS A 35 -3.82 -4.12 8.37
CA LYS A 35 -2.48 -3.71 7.94
C LYS A 35 -1.89 -4.72 6.96
N ARG A 36 -1.92 -6.01 7.31
CA ARG A 36 -1.43 -7.10 6.44
C ARG A 36 -2.21 -7.18 5.13
N ALA A 37 -3.53 -7.01 5.18
CA ALA A 37 -4.36 -7.01 3.98
C ALA A 37 -4.01 -5.86 3.02
N VAL A 38 -3.87 -4.64 3.54
CA VAL A 38 -3.46 -3.46 2.75
C VAL A 38 -2.03 -3.61 2.23
N GLU A 39 -1.10 -4.12 3.04
CA GLU A 39 0.27 -4.42 2.63
C GLU A 39 0.31 -5.41 1.44
N ASN A 40 -0.48 -6.48 1.51
CA ASN A 40 -0.57 -7.47 0.44
C ASN A 40 -1.18 -6.89 -0.83
N LEU A 41 -2.20 -6.03 -0.71
CA LEU A 41 -2.77 -5.32 -1.85
C LEU A 41 -1.73 -4.42 -2.52
N LEU A 42 -0.97 -3.63 -1.76
CA LEU A 42 0.10 -2.79 -2.30
C LEU A 42 1.12 -3.62 -3.08
N LYS A 43 1.59 -4.74 -2.50
CA LYS A 43 2.52 -5.68 -3.16
C LYS A 43 1.94 -6.30 -4.43
N GLN A 44 0.65 -6.64 -4.45
CA GLN A 44 -0.03 -7.20 -5.62
C GLN A 44 -0.02 -6.23 -6.82
N PHE A 45 0.04 -4.92 -6.55
CA PHE A 45 0.14 -3.87 -7.55
C PHE A 45 1.57 -3.32 -7.71
N ASP A 46 2.57 -4.14 -7.36
CA ASP A 46 4.00 -3.88 -7.53
C ASP A 46 4.59 -2.78 -6.63
N PHE A 47 3.81 -2.22 -5.68
CA PHE A 47 4.36 -1.29 -4.68
C PHE A 47 5.17 -2.06 -3.64
N LYS A 48 6.47 -1.81 -3.60
CA LYS A 48 7.37 -2.45 -2.62
C LYS A 48 7.23 -1.77 -1.26
N VAL A 49 6.69 -2.52 -0.30
CA VAL A 49 6.57 -2.09 1.10
C VAL A 49 7.85 -2.45 1.84
N LEU A 50 8.56 -1.45 2.36
CA LEU A 50 9.79 -1.61 3.13
C LEU A 50 9.47 -1.95 4.59
N ARG A 51 8.55 -1.19 5.21
CA ARG A 51 8.10 -1.39 6.58
C ARG A 51 6.62 -1.05 6.68
N SER A 52 5.92 -1.69 7.62
CA SER A 52 4.52 -1.38 7.91
C SER A 52 4.24 -1.45 9.41
N SER A 53 3.42 -0.54 9.92
CA SER A 53 2.96 -0.56 11.31
C SER A 53 1.52 -0.04 11.45
N CYS A 54 0.99 -0.09 12.65
CA CYS A 54 -0.30 0.49 12.99
C CYS A 54 -0.24 1.16 14.36
N TRP A 55 -1.02 2.21 14.52
CA TRP A 55 -1.15 2.95 15.77
C TRP A 55 -2.62 3.29 16.02
N SER A 56 -3.03 3.36 17.28
CA SER A 56 -4.34 3.84 17.69
C SER A 56 -4.26 4.49 19.06
N ASN A 57 -5.10 5.49 19.31
CA ASN A 57 -5.35 5.99 20.66
C ASN A 57 -6.43 5.18 21.41
N GLU A 58 -6.90 4.08 20.83
CA GLU A 58 -7.95 3.18 21.33
C GLU A 58 -9.31 3.87 21.56
N LYS A 59 -9.49 5.09 21.06
CA LYS A 59 -10.69 5.91 21.25
C LYS A 59 -11.37 6.22 19.92
N ASP A 60 -10.72 7.02 19.09
CA ASP A 60 -11.34 7.62 17.91
C ASP A 60 -10.40 7.77 16.70
N LEU A 61 -9.11 7.47 16.87
CA LEU A 61 -8.11 7.60 15.81
C LEU A 61 -7.31 6.31 15.67
N SER A 62 -7.31 5.75 14.46
CA SER A 62 -6.47 4.60 14.10
C SER A 62 -5.76 4.87 12.79
N ILE A 63 -4.48 4.49 12.71
CA ILE A 63 -3.61 4.82 11.58
C ILE A 63 -2.85 3.56 11.18
N LEU A 64 -2.99 3.15 9.91
CA LEU A 64 -2.12 2.16 9.28
C LEU A 64 -1.02 2.91 8.54
N ILE A 65 0.22 2.46 8.67
CA ILE A 65 1.41 3.18 8.24
C ILE A 65 2.24 2.27 7.37
N PHE A 66 2.63 2.75 6.20
CA PHE A 66 3.42 2.02 5.22
C PHE A 66 4.57 2.90 4.74
N GLU A 67 5.79 2.39 4.82
CA GLU A 67 6.94 2.98 4.14
C GLU A 67 7.15 2.21 2.84
N LEU A 68 7.03 2.90 1.72
CA LEU A 68 7.19 2.34 0.39
C LEU A 68 8.58 2.67 -0.16
N GLU A 69 9.06 1.88 -1.11
CA GLU A 69 10.25 2.27 -1.89
C GLU A 69 9.94 3.45 -2.83
N LYS A 70 8.73 3.45 -3.40
CA LYS A 70 8.18 4.55 -4.20
C LYS A 70 6.66 4.60 -4.01
N VAL A 71 6.12 5.79 -3.78
CA VAL A 71 4.66 6.03 -3.83
C VAL A 71 4.15 6.13 -5.26
N PHE A 72 5.01 6.59 -6.18
CA PHE A 72 4.73 6.69 -7.61
C PHE A 72 5.61 5.74 -8.42
N LEU A 73 4.98 4.85 -9.18
CA LEU A 73 5.63 3.93 -10.11
C LEU A 73 5.57 4.46 -11.54
N GLU A 74 6.48 3.98 -12.37
CA GLU A 74 6.47 4.27 -13.80
C GLU A 74 5.18 3.72 -14.45
N ASN A 75 4.71 4.32 -15.55
CA ASN A 75 3.46 3.89 -16.17
C ASN A 75 3.53 2.49 -16.82
N VAL A 76 4.73 2.01 -17.16
CA VAL A 76 4.92 0.78 -17.92
C VAL A 76 5.66 -0.25 -17.10
N LYS A 77 5.17 -1.49 -17.09
CA LYS A 77 5.85 -2.64 -16.47
C LYS A 77 6.14 -3.74 -17.47
N LYS A 78 7.24 -4.44 -17.24
CA LYS A 78 7.57 -5.68 -17.92
C LYS A 78 6.74 -6.81 -17.30
N HIS A 79 6.02 -7.54 -18.14
CA HIS A 79 5.27 -8.72 -17.75
C HIS A 79 5.88 -9.95 -18.42
N TYR A 80 6.31 -10.89 -17.60
CA TYR A 80 6.95 -12.12 -18.01
C TYR A 80 5.87 -13.15 -18.35
N GLY A 81 5.85 -13.54 -19.62
CA GLY A 81 5.02 -14.62 -20.14
C GLY A 81 5.63 -16.00 -19.89
N PRO A 82 4.99 -17.03 -20.44
CA PRO A 82 5.45 -18.40 -20.31
C PRO A 82 6.71 -18.64 -21.18
N PRO A 83 7.40 -19.78 -20.99
CA PRO A 83 8.45 -20.22 -21.91
C PRO A 83 7.92 -20.36 -23.34
N VAL A 84 8.78 -20.06 -24.31
CA VAL A 84 8.47 -20.23 -25.74
C VAL A 84 8.23 -21.72 -26.05
N GLY A 85 7.22 -22.02 -26.87
CA GLY A 85 6.77 -23.37 -27.21
C GLY A 85 5.95 -24.07 -26.12
N SER A 86 5.66 -23.42 -25.00
CA SER A 86 4.82 -24.00 -23.95
C SER A 86 3.34 -24.01 -24.35
N LYS A 87 2.54 -24.86 -23.70
CA LYS A 87 1.10 -24.98 -23.94
C LYS A 87 0.30 -23.70 -23.65
N GLU A 88 0.87 -22.75 -22.91
CA GLU A 88 0.23 -21.47 -22.57
C GLU A 88 0.63 -20.33 -23.51
N GLU A 89 1.49 -20.59 -24.49
CA GLU A 89 1.98 -19.59 -25.45
C GLU A 89 0.83 -18.92 -26.23
N GLU A 90 -0.03 -19.72 -26.85
CA GLU A 90 -1.13 -19.22 -27.67
C GLU A 90 -2.05 -18.28 -26.86
N LYS A 91 -2.48 -18.70 -25.67
CA LYS A 91 -3.29 -17.88 -24.77
C LYS A 91 -2.60 -16.58 -24.36
N PHE A 92 -1.28 -16.62 -24.16
CA PHE A 92 -0.51 -15.42 -23.82
C PHE A 92 -0.48 -14.43 -24.99
N LEU A 93 -0.20 -14.93 -26.21
CA LEU A 93 -0.18 -14.11 -27.41
C LEU A 93 -1.57 -13.53 -27.70
N ASP A 94 -2.63 -14.33 -27.65
CA ASP A 94 -4.01 -13.89 -27.83
C ASP A 94 -4.38 -12.75 -26.87
N LYS A 95 -3.93 -12.85 -25.62
CA LYS A 95 -4.20 -11.85 -24.60
C LYS A 95 -3.50 -10.52 -24.85
N TYR A 96 -2.32 -10.52 -25.46
CA TYR A 96 -1.44 -9.33 -25.46
C TYR A 96 -1.07 -8.75 -26.82
N VAL A 97 -1.11 -9.50 -27.93
CA VAL A 97 -0.67 -9.02 -29.26
C VAL A 97 -1.45 -7.78 -29.71
N ASN A 98 -2.77 -7.78 -29.56
CA ASN A 98 -3.64 -6.67 -29.99
C ASN A 98 -4.33 -5.97 -28.80
N SER A 99 -3.75 -6.09 -27.61
CA SER A 99 -4.36 -5.54 -26.40
C SER A 99 -4.05 -4.07 -26.22
N GLU A 100 -5.06 -3.25 -25.91
CA GLU A 100 -4.88 -1.82 -25.62
C GLU A 100 -3.97 -1.55 -24.42
N VAL A 101 -3.81 -2.53 -23.52
CA VAL A 101 -2.90 -2.40 -22.38
C VAL A 101 -1.45 -2.72 -22.73
N THR A 102 -1.19 -3.33 -23.89
CA THR A 102 0.16 -3.63 -24.38
C THR A 102 0.75 -2.39 -25.04
N ILE A 103 1.89 -1.95 -24.50
CA ILE A 103 2.65 -0.81 -25.02
C ILE A 103 3.73 -1.28 -26.01
N ALA A 104 4.35 -2.44 -25.75
CA ALA A 104 5.34 -3.03 -26.64
C ALA A 104 5.43 -4.55 -26.47
N GLY A 105 5.86 -5.23 -27.53
CA GLY A 105 5.86 -6.69 -27.62
C GLY A 105 4.51 -7.26 -28.08
N PRO A 106 4.28 -8.58 -27.93
CA PRO A 106 5.19 -9.58 -27.37
C PRO A 106 6.53 -9.71 -28.10
N TYR A 107 7.62 -9.93 -27.36
CA TYR A 107 8.95 -10.29 -27.90
C TYR A 107 9.59 -11.36 -27.02
N ILE A 108 10.67 -11.98 -27.51
CA ILE A 108 11.39 -13.03 -26.77
C ILE A 108 12.63 -12.42 -26.11
N GLU A 109 12.81 -12.69 -24.81
CA GLU A 109 14.05 -12.41 -24.09
C GLU A 109 14.48 -13.67 -23.34
N GLY A 110 15.66 -14.19 -23.69
CA GLY A 110 16.07 -15.53 -23.28
C GLY A 110 15.11 -16.58 -23.85
N GLU A 111 14.49 -17.39 -22.99
CA GLU A 111 13.56 -18.47 -23.37
C GLU A 111 12.10 -18.12 -23.10
N ARG A 112 11.77 -16.85 -22.80
CA ARG A 112 10.42 -16.45 -22.38
C ARG A 112 9.85 -15.33 -23.23
N TRP A 113 8.53 -15.36 -23.38
CA TRP A 113 7.77 -14.23 -23.89
C TRP A 113 7.77 -13.08 -22.90
N ILE A 114 7.90 -11.87 -23.41
CA ILE A 114 7.86 -10.62 -22.66
C ILE A 114 6.88 -9.66 -23.34
N VAL A 115 6.10 -8.95 -22.54
CA VAL A 115 5.34 -7.78 -22.98
C VAL A 115 5.59 -6.60 -22.05
N HIS A 116 5.56 -5.39 -22.59
CA HIS A 116 5.48 -4.17 -21.80
C HIS A 116 4.03 -3.73 -21.74
N VAL A 117 3.47 -3.65 -20.54
CA VAL A 117 2.05 -3.31 -20.33
C VAL A 117 1.89 -2.07 -19.47
N LYS A 118 0.81 -1.34 -19.70
CA LYS A 118 0.40 -0.21 -18.87
C LYS A 118 -0.01 -0.70 -17.48
N ARG A 119 0.51 -0.05 -16.43
CA ARG A 119 0.06 -0.29 -15.05
C ARG A 119 -1.35 0.26 -14.88
N ARG A 120 -2.19 -0.49 -14.16
CA ARG A 120 -3.53 -0.01 -13.78
C ARG A 120 -3.46 1.15 -12.78
N TYR A 121 -2.49 1.09 -11.87
CA TYR A 121 -2.22 2.14 -10.89
C TYR A 121 -0.72 2.46 -10.89
N THR A 122 -0.41 3.73 -10.95
CA THR A 122 0.95 4.26 -10.77
C THR A 122 1.10 4.99 -9.44
N ASP A 123 0.00 5.35 -8.78
CA ASP A 123 -0.03 6.02 -7.48
C ASP A 123 -0.66 5.09 -6.43
N ALA A 124 0.06 4.83 -5.34
CA ALA A 124 -0.41 4.02 -4.23
C ALA A 124 -1.64 4.63 -3.54
N ARG A 125 -1.74 5.98 -3.46
CA ARG A 125 -2.92 6.66 -2.92
C ARG A 125 -4.14 6.34 -3.78
N SER A 126 -4.07 6.54 -5.10
CA SER A 126 -5.19 6.26 -6.00
C SER A 126 -5.63 4.80 -5.93
N LEU A 127 -4.69 3.85 -5.87
CA LEU A 127 -4.99 2.44 -5.66
C LEU A 127 -5.82 2.22 -4.39
N LEU A 128 -5.38 2.76 -3.25
CA LEU A 128 -6.07 2.54 -1.98
C LEU A 128 -7.42 3.26 -1.94
N GLU A 129 -7.51 4.47 -2.47
CA GLU A 129 -8.79 5.18 -2.56
C GLU A 129 -9.83 4.38 -3.33
N ASP A 130 -9.49 3.92 -4.53
CA ASP A 130 -10.41 3.19 -5.40
C ASP A 130 -10.83 1.86 -4.77
N ARG A 131 -9.88 1.13 -4.19
CA ARG A 131 -10.15 -0.20 -3.61
C ARG A 131 -10.91 -0.12 -2.29
N LEU A 132 -10.66 0.88 -1.46
CA LEU A 132 -11.35 1.05 -0.17
C LEU A 132 -12.76 1.63 -0.34
N LYS A 133 -13.00 2.50 -1.34
CA LYS A 133 -14.34 3.07 -1.60
C LYS A 133 -15.41 2.02 -1.92
N ILE A 134 -15.01 0.87 -2.48
CA ILE A 134 -15.94 -0.20 -2.88
C ILE A 134 -16.60 -0.84 -1.65
N ASP A 135 -15.80 -1.32 -0.69
CA ASP A 135 -16.31 -2.10 0.44
C ASP A 135 -15.49 -1.97 1.74
N GLY A 136 -14.70 -0.90 1.88
CA GLY A 136 -13.76 -0.72 2.98
C GLY A 136 -12.60 -1.71 2.97
N GLY A 137 -12.43 -2.47 1.88
CA GLY A 137 -11.39 -3.47 1.69
C GLY A 137 -11.73 -4.88 2.16
N ARG A 138 -13.01 -5.18 2.42
CA ARG A 138 -13.45 -6.55 2.74
C ARG A 138 -13.03 -7.55 1.67
N SER A 139 -13.16 -7.17 0.39
CA SER A 139 -12.80 -7.96 -0.79
C SER A 139 -11.32 -8.37 -0.86
N PHE A 140 -10.42 -7.64 -0.17
CA PHE A 140 -9.00 -7.97 -0.13
C PHE A 140 -8.49 -8.29 1.30
N GLY A 141 -9.40 -8.51 2.26
CA GLY A 141 -9.07 -9.09 3.56
C GLY A 141 -9.00 -8.13 4.74
N VAL A 142 -9.36 -6.85 4.58
CA VAL A 142 -9.49 -5.90 5.71
C VAL A 142 -10.50 -6.44 6.72
N ALA A 143 -10.19 -6.32 8.00
CA ALA A 143 -11.02 -6.87 9.07
C ALA A 143 -12.35 -6.11 9.18
N ASP A 144 -13.43 -6.81 9.57
CA ASP A 144 -14.80 -6.29 9.47
C ASP A 144 -15.01 -4.91 10.12
N LYS A 145 -14.51 -4.69 11.34
CA LYS A 145 -14.71 -3.43 12.06
C LYS A 145 -13.90 -2.28 11.45
N VAL A 146 -12.70 -2.56 10.96
CA VAL A 146 -11.86 -1.57 10.26
C VAL A 146 -12.47 -1.23 8.91
N ALA A 147 -12.95 -2.22 8.17
CA ALA A 147 -13.60 -2.00 6.89
C ALA A 147 -14.88 -1.17 7.02
N LYS A 148 -15.68 -1.40 8.07
CA LYS A 148 -16.83 -0.54 8.40
C LYS A 148 -16.40 0.90 8.66
N ALA A 149 -15.33 1.11 9.43
CA ALA A 149 -14.80 2.45 9.66
C ALA A 149 -14.34 3.13 8.36
N PHE A 150 -13.59 2.43 7.50
CA PHE A 150 -13.19 2.96 6.20
C PHE A 150 -14.39 3.23 5.28
N LYS A 151 -15.43 2.39 5.31
CA LYS A 151 -16.65 2.63 4.53
C LYS A 151 -17.37 3.92 4.97
N SER A 152 -17.31 4.25 6.26
CA SER A 152 -17.85 5.52 6.76
C SER A 152 -16.98 6.72 6.38
N SER A 153 -15.67 6.65 6.65
CA SER A 153 -14.72 7.70 6.31
C SER A 153 -13.29 7.20 6.48
N PHE A 154 -12.42 7.58 5.54
CA PHE A 154 -10.98 7.43 5.67
C PHE A 154 -10.26 8.61 5.04
N LYS A 155 -9.01 8.83 5.46
CA LYS A 155 -8.11 9.78 4.82
C LYS A 155 -6.78 9.10 4.52
N ILE A 156 -6.18 9.45 3.39
CA ILE A 156 -4.84 9.00 3.03
C ILE A 156 -3.93 10.22 3.06
N TYR A 157 -2.89 10.17 3.87
CA TYR A 157 -1.86 11.20 3.92
C TYR A 157 -0.56 10.63 3.36
N LEU A 158 0.18 11.47 2.62
CA LEU A 158 1.54 11.18 2.20
C LEU A 158 2.51 12.10 2.94
N ASP A 159 3.58 11.52 3.46
CA ASP A 159 4.70 12.22 4.08
C ASP A 159 4.26 13.34 5.05
N ASP A 160 4.55 14.60 4.72
CA ASP A 160 4.31 15.77 5.56
C ASP A 160 2.84 16.16 5.69
N GLU A 161 1.93 15.60 4.89
CA GLU A 161 0.51 15.89 5.04
C GLU A 161 -0.05 15.37 6.39
N VAL A 162 0.63 14.41 7.03
CA VAL A 162 0.25 13.90 8.36
C VAL A 162 0.61 14.88 9.51
N LEU A 163 1.33 15.96 9.23
CA LEU A 163 1.90 16.87 10.25
C LEU A 163 0.85 17.47 11.18
N LYS A 164 -0.38 17.70 10.70
CA LYS A 164 -1.46 18.20 11.56
C LYS A 164 -1.79 17.18 12.68
N ILE A 165 -2.03 15.93 12.30
CA ILE A 165 -2.31 14.84 13.25
C ILE A 165 -1.13 14.63 14.19
N TYR A 166 0.09 14.66 13.64
CA TYR A 166 1.33 14.56 14.39
C TYR A 166 1.43 15.64 15.49
N ARG A 167 1.16 16.91 15.17
CA ARG A 167 1.25 18.02 16.15
C ARG A 167 0.16 17.95 17.22
N GLU A 168 -1.03 17.49 16.86
CA GLU A 168 -2.19 17.44 17.75
C GLU A 168 -2.17 16.21 18.68
N ASN A 169 -1.42 15.15 18.35
CA ASN A 169 -1.41 13.88 19.11
C ASN A 169 0.00 13.51 19.55
N ARG A 170 0.34 13.77 20.83
CA ARG A 170 1.68 13.49 21.39
C ARG A 170 2.07 12.01 21.33
N ASP A 171 1.14 11.10 21.60
CA ASP A 171 1.42 9.66 21.58
C ASP A 171 1.70 9.16 20.17
N PHE A 172 0.94 9.65 19.19
CA PHE A 172 1.21 9.38 17.77
C PHE A 172 2.54 9.98 17.34
N ALA A 173 2.85 11.20 17.78
CA ALA A 173 4.13 11.84 17.49
C ALA A 173 5.32 11.02 18.01
N SER A 174 5.25 10.55 19.26
CA SER A 174 6.25 9.67 19.86
C SER A 174 6.41 8.37 19.06
N PHE A 175 5.29 7.71 18.76
CA PHE A 175 5.27 6.49 17.95
C PHE A 175 5.92 6.70 16.56
N LEU A 176 5.49 7.74 15.83
CA LEU A 176 5.94 7.99 14.47
C LEU A 176 7.43 8.35 14.44
N THR A 177 7.89 9.11 15.44
CA THR A 177 9.32 9.44 15.59
C THR A 177 10.16 8.18 15.71
N LYS A 178 9.73 7.23 16.57
CA LYS A 178 10.40 5.93 16.74
C LYS A 178 10.37 5.12 15.45
N PHE A 179 9.20 5.01 14.81
CA PHE A 179 9.05 4.31 13.54
C PHE A 179 9.99 4.85 12.47
N ILE A 180 10.05 6.18 12.28
CA ILE A 180 10.92 6.83 11.31
C ILE A 180 12.39 6.63 11.66
N SER A 181 12.77 6.79 12.93
CA SER A 181 14.17 6.63 13.35
C SER A 181 14.72 5.27 12.95
N GLY A 182 13.88 4.22 13.05
CA GLY A 182 14.26 2.83 12.78
C GLY A 182 15.32 2.28 13.73
N ARG A 183 15.69 3.04 14.77
CA ARG A 183 16.65 2.59 15.78
C ARG A 183 15.91 1.83 16.87
N PRO A 184 16.37 0.63 17.24
CA PRO A 184 15.87 -0.01 18.44
C PRO A 184 16.34 0.79 19.67
N LEU A 185 15.54 0.74 20.75
CA LEU A 185 15.72 1.58 21.95
C LEU A 185 17.08 1.43 22.65
N TRP A 186 17.82 0.35 22.38
CA TRP A 186 19.13 0.06 22.98
C TRP A 186 20.31 0.67 22.21
N LEU A 187 20.05 1.36 21.09
CA LEU A 187 21.05 2.09 20.28
C LEU A 187 20.89 3.62 20.38
N GLU A 188 20.17 4.13 21.38
CA GLU A 188 20.02 5.57 21.66
C GLU A 188 21.20 6.14 22.44
#